data_AF-A0A7V9F5G8-F1
#
_entry.id   AF-A0A7V9F5G8-F1
#
_cell.length_a   1.000
_cell.length_b   1.000
_cell.length_c   1.000
_cell.angle_alpha   90.00
_cell.angle_beta   90.00
_cell.angle_gamma   90.00
#
_symmetry.space_group_name_H-M   'P 1'
#
loop_
_entity.id
_entity.type
_entity.pdbx_description
1 polymer ?
#
loop_
_entity_poly.entity_id
_entity_poly.type
_entity_poly.pdbx_seq_one_letter_code
_entity_poly.pdbx_strand_id
1 'polypeptide(L)'
;MPTESAITVRRDIPAPATDIFAVLSNPAQHVKLDASGFVQGVDHADRIASTGQTFRMNMSGDHMGGDYQTDNVVSGFEQGKLIAWKTAPAGSEPPGWEWLWELDPQGPDT
;
A
#
# COMPACT_ATOMS: atom_id res chain seq x y z
N MET A 1 18.23 -13.27 -16.35
CA MET A 1 16.90 -12.71 -16.09
C MET A 1 16.68 -12.76 -14.59
N PRO A 2 16.36 -11.66 -13.89
CA PRO A 2 15.91 -11.77 -12.51
C PRO A 2 14.63 -12.63 -12.49
N THR A 3 14.56 -13.56 -11.56
CA THR A 3 13.37 -14.41 -11.37
C THR A 3 12.32 -13.56 -10.65
N GLU A 4 11.30 -13.12 -11.37
CA GLU A 4 10.16 -12.46 -10.78
C GLU A 4 9.46 -13.44 -9.82
N SER A 5 9.43 -13.08 -8.54
CA SER A 5 8.84 -13.89 -7.47
C SER A 5 7.69 -13.10 -6.88
N ALA A 6 6.47 -13.63 -6.97
CA ALA A 6 5.26 -13.00 -6.45
C ALA A 6 4.55 -13.92 -5.45
N ILE A 7 3.95 -13.33 -4.42
CA ILE A 7 3.06 -14.02 -3.49
C ILE A 7 1.72 -13.31 -3.56
N THR A 8 0.65 -14.05 -3.88
CA THR A 8 -0.70 -13.52 -4.00
C THR A 8 -1.62 -14.22 -3.01
N VAL A 9 -2.43 -13.43 -2.31
CA VAL A 9 -3.48 -13.92 -1.41
C VAL A 9 -4.79 -13.24 -1.82
N ARG A 10 -5.89 -13.99 -1.82
CA ARG A 10 -7.24 -13.48 -2.11
C ARG A 10 -8.16 -13.72 -0.92
N ARG A 11 -9.08 -12.79 -0.70
CA ARG A 11 -10.16 -12.93 0.28
C ARG A 11 -11.40 -12.20 -0.19
N ASP A 12 -12.56 -12.82 0.01
CA ASP A 12 -13.85 -12.16 -0.19
C ASP A 12 -14.22 -11.34 1.05
N ILE A 13 -14.64 -10.10 0.81
CA ILE A 13 -15.02 -9.15 1.85
C ILE A 13 -16.45 -8.70 1.55
N PRO A 14 -17.40 -8.83 2.51
CA PRO A 14 -18.79 -8.40 2.31
C PRO A 14 -18.92 -6.87 2.46
N ALA A 15 -18.24 -6.13 1.58
CA ALA A 15 -18.27 -4.68 1.49
C ALA A 15 -18.11 -4.24 0.03
N PRO A 16 -18.65 -3.08 -0.38
CA PRO A 16 -18.43 -2.51 -1.70
C PRO A 16 -16.93 -2.31 -2.00
N ALA A 17 -16.53 -2.56 -3.24
CA ALA A 17 -15.15 -2.32 -3.68
C ALA A 17 -14.73 -0.85 -3.50
N THR A 18 -15.69 0.08 -3.63
CA THR A 18 -15.49 1.52 -3.40
C THR A 18 -15.08 1.84 -1.96
N ASP A 19 -15.69 1.19 -0.97
CA ASP A 19 -15.37 1.38 0.45
C ASP A 19 -14.00 0.82 0.79
N ILE A 20 -13.68 -0.37 0.25
CA ILE A 20 -12.34 -0.97 0.40
C ILE A 20 -11.30 -0.06 -0.24
N PHE A 21 -11.55 0.42 -1.45
CA PHE A 21 -10.65 1.32 -2.17
C PHE A 21 -10.47 2.65 -1.43
N ALA A 22 -11.51 3.18 -0.78
CA ALA A 22 -11.42 4.41 -0.01
C ALA A 22 -10.49 4.28 1.21
N VAL A 23 -10.37 3.08 1.78
CA VAL A 23 -9.39 2.76 2.83
C VAL A 23 -7.99 2.60 2.23
N LEU A 24 -7.85 1.80 1.17
CA LEU A 24 -6.55 1.53 0.54
C LEU A 24 -5.89 2.81 -0.02
N SER A 25 -6.67 3.70 -0.63
CA SER A 25 -6.18 4.96 -1.20
C SER A 25 -5.81 6.01 -0.15
N ASN A 26 -6.08 5.79 1.14
CA ASN A 26 -5.81 6.73 2.21
C ASN A 26 -4.65 6.24 3.11
N PRO A 27 -3.41 6.74 2.92
CA PRO A 27 -2.25 6.33 3.73
C PRO A 27 -2.44 6.50 5.25
N ALA A 28 -3.25 7.48 5.68
CA ALA A 28 -3.58 7.66 7.10
C ALA A 28 -4.38 6.48 7.70
N GLN A 29 -4.91 5.57 6.89
CA GLN A 29 -5.60 4.36 7.35
C GLN A 29 -4.73 3.11 7.28
N HIS A 30 -3.52 3.18 6.70
CA HIS A 30 -2.69 1.99 6.46
C HIS A 30 -2.25 1.29 7.75
N VAL A 31 -2.12 2.03 8.87
CA VAL A 31 -1.91 1.42 10.20
C VAL A 31 -3.00 0.42 10.60
N LYS A 32 -4.24 0.59 10.10
CA LYS A 32 -5.36 -0.33 10.36
C LYS A 32 -5.31 -1.58 9.49
N LEU A 33 -4.56 -1.54 8.39
CA LEU A 33 -4.36 -2.65 7.47
C LEU A 33 -3.18 -3.52 7.89
N ASP A 34 -2.26 -2.96 8.67
CA ASP A 34 -1.03 -3.61 9.04
C ASP A 34 -1.24 -4.66 10.14
N ALA A 35 -0.94 -5.91 9.80
CA ALA A 35 -0.90 -7.03 10.75
C ALA A 35 0.52 -7.33 11.26
N SER A 36 1.55 -6.67 10.72
CA SER A 36 2.94 -6.88 11.14
C SER A 36 3.30 -6.11 12.41
N GLY A 37 2.60 -5.00 12.68
CA GLY A 37 2.90 -4.07 13.75
C GLY A 37 4.05 -3.11 13.41
N PHE A 38 4.53 -3.10 12.16
CA PHE A 38 5.60 -2.20 11.73
C PHE A 38 5.09 -0.80 11.38
N VAL A 39 3.90 -0.67 10.79
CA VAL A 39 3.36 0.63 10.36
C VAL A 39 2.87 1.41 11.58
N GLN A 40 3.49 2.55 11.87
CA GLN A 40 3.13 3.39 13.03
C GLN A 40 2.19 4.55 12.66
N GLY A 41 2.13 4.92 11.38
CA GLY A 41 1.23 5.96 10.89
C GLY A 41 1.79 6.70 9.68
N VAL A 42 1.01 7.64 9.17
CA VAL A 42 1.44 8.51 8.07
C VAL A 42 2.31 9.65 8.59
N ASP A 43 3.41 9.93 7.89
CA ASP A 43 4.22 11.13 8.12
C ASP A 43 3.74 12.26 7.19
N HIS A 44 3.71 11.98 5.89
CA HIS A 44 3.26 12.92 4.88
C HIS A 44 2.59 12.18 3.72
N ALA A 45 1.34 12.52 3.42
CA ALA A 45 0.64 11.99 2.26
C ALA A 45 -0.55 12.85 1.88
N ASP A 46 -0.83 12.91 0.58
CA ASP A 46 -2.17 13.11 0.08
C ASP A 46 -2.91 11.77 -0.04
N ARG A 47 -4.22 11.82 -0.31
CA ARG A 47 -4.93 10.65 -0.79
C ARG A 47 -4.35 10.22 -2.15
N ILE A 48 -4.08 8.93 -2.30
CA ILE A 48 -3.57 8.37 -3.55
C ILE A 48 -4.65 8.53 -4.63
N ALA A 49 -4.27 9.15 -5.74
CA ALA A 49 -5.13 9.55 -6.85
C ALA A 49 -4.48 9.33 -8.23
N SER A 50 -3.16 9.11 -8.31
CA SER A 50 -2.46 8.82 -9.56
C SER A 50 -1.14 8.08 -9.34
N THR A 51 -0.64 7.45 -10.40
CA THR A 51 0.73 6.92 -10.44
C THR A 51 1.76 8.04 -10.31
N GLY A 52 2.94 7.71 -9.80
CA GLY A 52 4.05 8.64 -9.53
C GLY A 52 3.91 9.45 -8.24
N GLN A 53 2.73 9.47 -7.59
CA GLN A 53 2.60 10.08 -6.27
C GLN A 53 3.46 9.33 -5.25
N THR A 54 3.95 10.05 -4.25
CA THR A 54 4.72 9.48 -3.15
C THR A 54 4.04 9.78 -1.83
N PHE A 55 4.03 8.81 -0.93
CA PHE A 55 3.60 9.00 0.45
C PHE A 55 4.64 8.41 1.41
N ARG A 56 4.80 9.06 2.56
CA ARG A 56 5.76 8.68 3.59
C ARG A 56 5.05 8.11 4.81
N MET A 57 5.52 6.96 5.26
CA MET A 57 4.99 6.26 6.43
C MET A 57 6.05 6.17 7.52
N ASN A 58 5.64 6.40 8.77
CA ASN A 58 6.43 6.11 9.97
C ASN A 58 6.33 4.62 10.27
N MET A 59 7.48 4.01 10.53
CA MET A 59 7.64 2.57 10.74
C MET A 59 8.44 2.30 12.00
N SER A 60 8.27 1.12 12.59
CA SER A 60 9.10 0.62 13.68
C SER A 60 9.44 -0.84 13.45
N GLY A 61 10.71 -1.22 13.65
CA GLY A 61 11.14 -2.60 13.52
C GLY A 61 12.58 -2.82 13.95
N ASP A 62 12.78 -3.74 14.90
CA ASP A 62 14.10 -4.06 15.44
C ASP A 62 15.11 -4.49 14.37
N HIS A 63 14.65 -5.13 13.30
CA HIS A 63 15.46 -5.53 12.15
C HIS A 63 16.05 -4.35 11.37
N MET A 64 15.47 -3.16 11.51
CA MET A 64 15.96 -1.89 10.95
C MET A 64 16.69 -1.02 11.99
N GLY A 65 16.88 -1.52 13.22
CA GLY A 65 17.51 -0.76 14.30
C GLY A 65 16.59 0.20 15.06
N GLY A 66 15.27 0.03 14.95
CA GLY A 66 14.27 0.83 15.68
C GLY A 66 13.30 1.55 14.76
N ASP A 67 13.00 2.81 15.06
CA ASP A 67 12.08 3.63 14.27
C ASP A 67 12.75 4.12 12.98
N TYR A 68 11.99 4.04 11.88
CA TYR A 68 12.44 4.48 10.56
C TYR A 68 11.26 5.00 9.74
N GLN A 69 11.56 5.54 8.56
CA GLN A 69 10.54 6.00 7.61
C GLN A 69 10.68 5.27 6.29
N THR A 70 9.57 5.14 5.57
CA THR A 70 9.55 4.62 4.21
C THR A 70 8.94 5.60 3.24
N ASP A 71 9.54 5.72 2.06
CA ASP A 71 8.95 6.39 0.89
C ASP A 71 8.27 5.34 0.02
N ASN A 72 7.00 5.58 -0.30
CA ASN A 72 6.17 4.68 -1.09
C ASN A 72 5.77 5.38 -2.37
N VAL A 73 6.28 4.92 -3.51
CA VAL A 73 6.00 5.50 -4.82
C VAL A 73 4.89 4.70 -5.50
N VAL A 74 3.77 5.35 -5.78
CA VAL A 74 2.60 4.74 -6.41
C VAL A 74 2.94 4.32 -7.83
N SER A 75 2.92 3.01 -8.09
CA SER A 75 3.26 2.41 -9.37
C SER A 75 2.02 2.05 -10.19
N GLY A 76 0.87 1.85 -9.56
CA GLY A 76 -0.40 1.52 -10.21
C GLY A 76 -1.58 2.20 -9.54
N PHE A 77 -2.50 2.73 -10.35
CA PHE A 77 -3.74 3.33 -9.86
C PHE A 77 -4.85 3.22 -10.91
N GLU A 78 -5.92 2.51 -10.58
CA GLU A 78 -7.21 2.53 -11.27
C GLU A 78 -8.30 2.63 -10.20
N GLN A 79 -9.04 3.73 -10.20
CA GLN A 79 -10.01 4.03 -9.15
C GLN A 79 -11.02 2.89 -8.97
N GLY A 80 -11.12 2.38 -7.74
CA GLY A 80 -12.04 1.30 -7.36
C GLY A 80 -11.59 -0.11 -7.75
N LYS A 81 -10.43 -0.28 -8.41
CA LYS A 81 -10.00 -1.57 -8.95
C LYS A 81 -8.56 -1.93 -8.63
N LEU A 82 -7.61 -1.01 -8.75
CA LEU A 82 -6.19 -1.31 -8.61
C LEU A 82 -5.46 -0.19 -7.88
N ILE A 83 -4.62 -0.56 -6.94
CA ILE A 83 -3.66 0.36 -6.32
C ILE A 83 -2.38 -0.40 -5.99
N ALA A 84 -1.25 0.17 -6.40
CA ALA A 84 0.05 -0.43 -6.20
C ALA A 84 1.11 0.61 -5.86
N TRP A 85 2.09 0.22 -5.05
CA TRP A 85 3.23 1.07 -4.72
C TRP A 85 4.50 0.27 -4.45
N LYS A 86 5.64 0.91 -4.72
CA LYS A 86 6.97 0.41 -4.38
C LYS A 86 7.47 1.09 -3.12
N THR A 87 7.98 0.31 -2.18
CA THR A 87 8.41 0.80 -0.86
C THR A 87 9.93 0.80 -0.77
N ALA A 88 10.49 1.87 -0.22
CA ALA A 88 11.91 1.97 0.13
C ALA A 88 12.07 2.62 1.51
N PRO A 89 13.17 2.36 2.25
CA PRO A 89 13.59 3.28 3.30
C PRO A 89 13.65 4.72 2.78
N ALA A 90 13.22 5.69 3.58
CA ALA A 90 13.13 7.07 3.14
C ALA A 90 14.46 7.58 2.58
N GLY A 91 14.42 8.24 1.42
CA GLY A 91 15.60 8.74 0.72
C GLY A 91 16.47 7.68 0.01
N SER A 92 16.02 6.42 -0.05
CA SER A 92 16.70 5.33 -0.78
C SER A 92 15.89 4.91 -2.02
N GLU A 93 16.57 4.30 -2.99
CA GLU A 93 15.89 3.70 -4.16
C GLU A 93 15.13 2.43 -3.74
N PRO A 94 13.91 2.18 -4.23
CA PRO A 94 13.19 0.95 -3.94
C PRO A 94 13.99 -0.31 -4.34
N PRO A 95 14.13 -1.30 -3.44
CA PRO A 95 14.90 -2.51 -3.69
C PRO A 95 14.23 -3.48 -4.68
N GLY A 96 13.12 -3.06 -5.31
CA GLY A 96 12.37 -3.84 -6.29
C GLY A 96 11.10 -4.51 -5.75
N TRP A 97 10.73 -4.27 -4.48
CA TRP A 97 9.48 -4.79 -3.91
C TRP A 97 8.28 -3.90 -4.26
N GLU A 98 7.16 -4.53 -4.60
CA GLU A 98 5.89 -3.87 -4.90
C GLU A 98 4.75 -4.49 -4.10
N TRP A 99 3.89 -3.63 -3.56
CA TRP A 99 2.61 -4.01 -3.00
C TRP A 99 1.54 -3.75 -4.05
N LEU A 100 0.76 -4.77 -4.40
CA LEU A 100 -0.33 -4.68 -5.37
C LEU A 100 -1.63 -5.13 -4.71
N TRP A 101 -2.66 -4.30 -4.82
CA TRP A 101 -4.02 -4.61 -4.45
C TRP A 101 -4.90 -4.54 -5.68
N GLU A 102 -5.64 -5.61 -5.93
CA GLU A 102 -6.67 -5.69 -6.96
C GLU A 102 -8.04 -5.98 -6.30
N LEU A 103 -9.05 -5.22 -6.71
CA LEU A 103 -10.43 -5.36 -6.25
C LEU A 103 -11.28 -5.81 -7.43
N ASP A 104 -11.98 -6.92 -7.22
CA ASP A 104 -12.84 -7.58 -8.18
C ASP A 104 -14.27 -7.59 -7.64
N PRO A 105 -15.14 -6.63 -8.03
CA PRO A 105 -16.50 -6.51 -7.50
C PRO A 105 -17.33 -7.76 -7.77
N GLN A 106 -17.76 -8.45 -6.71
CA GLN A 106 -18.60 -9.65 -6.80
C GLN A 106 -20.05 -9.32 -6.43
N GLY A 107 -20.72 -8.49 -7.24
CA GLY A 107 -22.11 -8.07 -7.02
C GLY A 107 -22.41 -6.71 -7.64
N PRO A 108 -23.68 -6.25 -7.62
CA PRO A 108 -24.02 -4.91 -8.08
C PRO A 108 -23.34 -3.87 -7.17
N ASP A 109 -22.60 -2.94 -7.78
CA ASP A 109 -22.07 -1.74 -7.13
C ASP A 109 -23.28 -0.93 -6.62
N THR A 110 -23.63 -1.11 -5.34
CA THR A 110 -24.74 -0.42 -4.69
C THR A 110 -24.23 0.47 -3.57
#